data_AF-A0A562LWQ3-F1
#
_entry.id   AF-A0A562LWQ3-F1
#
_cell.length_a   1.000
_cell.length_b   1.000
_cell.length_c   1.000
_cell.angle_alpha   90.00
_cell.angle_beta   90.00
_cell.angle_gamma   90.00
#
_symmetry.space_group_name_H-M   'P 1'
#
loop_
_entity.id
_entity.type
_entity.pdbx_description
1 polymer ?
#
loop_
_entity_poly.entity_id
_entity_poly.type
_entity_poly.pdbx_seq_one_letter_code
_entity_poly.pdbx_strand_id
1 'polypeptide(L)' 'MTGRMRDGDLGAFKSRLVLDRYRLGEYVDIYAYGDTREDEPMLELASHRFYRWQEWPLPP' A
#
# COMPACT_ATOMS: atom_id res chain seq x y z
N MET A 1 -21.04 -7.60 -4.51
CA MET A 1 -19.58 -7.51 -4.69
C MET A 1 -19.31 -6.27 -5.54
N THR A 2 -18.99 -5.14 -4.91
CA THR A 2 -18.84 -3.84 -5.60
C THR A 2 -17.37 -3.45 -5.63
N GLY A 3 -16.75 -3.58 -6.80
CA GLY A 3 -15.36 -3.21 -7.02
C GLY A 3 -14.88 -3.81 -8.33
N ARG A 4 -15.25 -3.21 -9.45
CA ARG A 4 -14.73 -3.64 -10.76
C ARG A 4 -13.36 -3.00 -10.93
N MET A 5 -12.30 -3.79 -10.80
CA MET A 5 -10.94 -3.34 -11.11
C MET A 5 -10.91 -2.90 -12.59
N ARG A 6 -10.73 -1.60 -12.81
CA ARG A 6 -10.42 -1.07 -14.15
C ARG A 6 -8.91 -1.21 -14.35
N ASP A 7 -8.54 -1.69 -15.53
CA ASP A 7 -7.17 -1.75 -16.06
C ASP A 7 -6.25 -2.89 -15.56
N GLY A 8 -6.84 -3.99 -15.09
CA GLY A 8 -6.09 -5.19 -14.74
C GLY A 8 -5.34 -5.07 -13.41
N ASP A 9 -4.93 -6.21 -12.85
CA ASP A 9 -4.21 -6.18 -11.58
C ASP A 9 -2.77 -5.73 -11.81
N LEU A 10 -2.50 -4.47 -11.47
CA LEU A 10 -1.16 -3.92 -11.52
C LEU A 10 -0.26 -4.47 -10.39
N GLY A 11 -0.79 -5.28 -9.45
CA GLY A 11 -0.02 -5.96 -8.39
C GLY A 11 1.06 -5.06 -7.78
N ALA A 12 2.28 -5.61 -7.67
CA ALA A 12 3.46 -4.89 -7.16
C ALA A 12 3.84 -3.62 -7.96
N PHE A 13 3.40 -3.47 -9.22
CA PHE A 13 3.68 -2.27 -10.01
C PHE A 13 3.01 -1.00 -9.47
N LYS A 14 1.94 -1.14 -8.67
CA LYS A 14 1.26 0.00 -8.02
C LYS A 14 2.24 0.80 -7.14
N SER A 15 3.07 0.10 -6.37
CA SER A 15 4.10 0.73 -5.52
C SER A 15 5.11 1.54 -6.34
N ARG A 16 5.54 1.00 -7.49
CA ARG A 16 6.47 1.67 -8.40
C ARG A 16 5.87 2.92 -9.03
N LEU A 17 4.60 2.86 -9.45
CA LEU A 17 3.89 4.02 -9.97
C LEU A 17 3.75 5.14 -8.93
N VAL A 18 3.54 4.78 -7.66
CA VAL A 18 3.51 5.76 -6.56
C VAL A 18 4.88 6.43 -6.41
N LEU A 19 5.96 5.65 -6.39
CA LEU A 19 7.33 6.18 -6.30
C LEU A 19 7.73 7.05 -7.50
N ASP A 20 7.30 6.68 -8.71
CA ASP A 20 7.62 7.45 -9.93
C ASP A 20 6.86 8.79 -9.98
N ARG A 21 5.67 8.86 -9.38
CA ARG A 21 4.78 10.03 -9.46
C ARG A 21 4.87 10.96 -8.25
N TYR A 22 5.22 10.44 -7.08
CA TYR A 22 5.18 11.17 -5.81
C TYR A 22 6.50 11.07 -5.07
N ARG A 23 6.92 12.20 -4.50
CA ARG A 23 8.04 12.24 -3.56
C ARG A 23 7.51 11.97 -2.15
N LEU A 24 7.59 10.71 -1.72
CA LEU A 24 7.00 10.28 -0.45
C LEU A 24 7.52 11.07 0.77
N GLY A 25 8.77 11.53 0.74
CA GLY A 25 9.35 12.36 1.81
C GLY A 25 8.74 13.76 1.96
N GLU A 26 7.86 14.20 1.05
CA GLU A 26 7.10 15.45 1.19
C GLU A 26 5.83 15.27 2.05
N TYR A 27 5.48 14.03 2.39
CA TYR A 27 4.32 13.71 3.23
C TYR A 27 4.78 13.33 4.64
N VAL A 28 4.10 13.91 5.65
CA VAL A 28 4.41 13.64 7.07
C VAL A 28 4.01 12.21 7.44
N ASP A 29 2.82 11.80 7.04
CA ASP A 29 2.27 10.48 7.31
C ASP A 29 1.73 9.86 6.02
N ILE A 30 2.07 8.60 5.79
CA ILE A 30 1.57 7.80 4.68
C ILE A 30 0.87 6.58 5.28
N TYR A 31 -0.37 6.35 4.85
CA TYR A 31 -1.18 5.23 5.29
C TYR A 31 -1.37 4.23 4.15
N ALA A 32 -1.11 2.95 4.39
CA ALA A 32 -1.38 1.87 3.45
C ALA A 32 -2.18 0.74 4.10
N TYR A 33 -3.11 0.19 3.34
CA TYR A 33 -3.99 -0.90 3.75
C TYR A 33 -3.92 -2.01 2.71
N GLY A 34 -3.75 -3.25 3.18
CA GLY A 34 -3.64 -4.42 2.33
C GLY A 34 -4.23 -5.65 3.01
N ASP A 35 -4.77 -6.56 2.22
CA ASP A 35 -5.35 -7.82 2.70
C ASP A 35 -4.64 -9.04 2.13
N THR A 36 -3.89 -8.84 1.05
CA THR A 36 -3.19 -9.86 0.29
C THR A 36 -1.67 -9.66 0.35
N ARG A 37 -0.91 -10.72 0.06
CA ARG A 37 0.56 -10.62 0.00
C ARG A 37 1.05 -9.69 -1.12
N GLU A 38 0.22 -9.46 -2.14
CA GLU A 38 0.55 -8.55 -3.23
C GLU A 38 0.61 -7.09 -2.79
N ASP A 39 0.00 -6.76 -1.64
CA ASP A 39 0.01 -5.42 -1.06
C ASP A 39 1.28 -5.13 -0.25
N GLU A 40 2.11 -6.15 0.04
CA GLU A 40 3.36 -6.02 0.82
C GLU A 40 4.26 -4.87 0.33
N PRO A 41 4.53 -4.72 -0.98
CA PRO A 41 5.34 -3.60 -1.47
C PRO A 41 4.71 -2.22 -1.25
N MET A 42 3.37 -2.13 -1.22
CA MET A 42 2.65 -0.87 -0.91
C MET A 42 2.70 -0.57 0.59
N LEU A 43 2.55 -1.59 1.43
CA LEU A 43 2.64 -1.47 2.89
C LEU A 43 4.05 -1.02 3.33
N GLU A 44 5.09 -1.41 2.62
CA GLU A 44 6.46 -0.99 2.89
C GLU A 44 6.73 0.51 2.61
N LEU A 45 5.94 1.14 1.74
CA LEU A 45 6.08 2.57 1.43
C LEU A 45 5.50 3.49 2.52
N ALA A 46 4.69 2.94 3.42
CA ALA A 46 3.87 3.72 4.35
C ALA A 46 4.47 3.80 5.76
N SER A 47 4.31 4.96 6.40
CA SER A 47 4.64 5.16 7.80
C SER A 47 3.68 4.39 8.72
N HIS A 48 2.41 4.33 8.32
CA HIS A 48 1.34 3.60 9.01
C HIS A 48 0.80 2.55 8.06
N ARG A 49 0.95 1.27 8.40
CA ARG A 49 0.60 0.18 7.49
C ARG A 49 -0.27 -0.83 8.19
N PHE A 50 -1.31 -1.28 7.48
CA PHE A 50 -2.33 -2.16 8.04
C PHE A 50 -2.49 -3.38 7.14
N TYR A 51 -2.26 -4.56 7.70
CA TYR A 51 -2.47 -5.83 7.02
C TYR A 51 -3.63 -6.57 7.67
N ARG A 52 -4.69 -6.89 6.90
CA ARG A 52 -5.88 -7.58 7.40
C ARG A 52 -6.49 -6.92 8.64
N TRP A 53 -6.67 -5.61 8.55
CA TRP A 53 -7.23 -4.77 9.62
C TRP A 53 -6.40 -4.69 10.90
N GLN A 54 -5.14 -5.14 10.86
CA GLN A 54 -4.21 -5.05 11.97
C GLN A 54 -3.03 -4.18 11.58
N GLU A 55 -2.61 -3.31 12.50
CA GLU A 55 -1.41 -2.50 12.30
C GLU A 55 -0.16 -3.40 12.20
N TRP A 56 0.71 -3.10 11.24
CA TRP A 56 1.88 -3.91 10.90
C TRP A 56 3.18 -3.10 11.01
N PRO A 57 4.29 -3.64 11.54
CA PRO A 57 4.32 -4.91 12.25
C PRO A 57 3.50 -4.79 13.53
N LEU A 58 2.99 -5.92 14.03
CA LEU A 58 2.25 -5.88 15.29
C LEU A 58 3.12 -5.20 16.36
N PRO A 59 2.57 -4.26 17.13
CA PRO A 59 3.30 -3.68 18.25
C PRO A 59 3.78 -4.81 19.17
N PRO A 60 4.96 -4.66 19.80
CA PRO A 60 5.58 -5.70 20.61
C PRO A 60 4.70 -6.16 21.79
#